data_AF-A0A2S2P0P9-F1
#
_entry.id   AF-A0A2S2P0P9-F1
#
_cell.length_a   1.000
_cell.length_b   1.000
_cell.length_c   1.000
_cell.angle_alpha   90.00
_cell.angle_beta   90.00
_cell.angle_gamma   90.00
#
_symmetry.space_group_name_H-M   'P 1'
#
loop_
_entity.id
_entity.type
_entity.pdbx_description
1 polymer ?
#
loop_
_entity_poly.entity_id
_entity_poly.type
_entity_poly.pdbx_seq_one_letter_code
_entity_poly.pdbx_strand_id
1 'polypeptide(L)'
;MRQKVKLAAQLFSKSVATAISFAGKREAITTSNWQHVSETFITIDEWFDLLNSLEPKTAKCMAYGLDKEQQDQILNKMDELMFDMRVHSSKHDRKCLMPFQKGILLTNKSLRNLFSDVND
;
A
#
# COMPACT_ATOMS: atom_id res chain seq x y z
N MET A 1 -15.20 -11.01 -16.07
CA MET A 1 -14.19 -10.00 -15.71
C MET A 1 -13.97 -10.00 -14.20
N ARG A 2 -12.71 -10.14 -13.72
CA ARG A 2 -12.33 -10.04 -12.30
C ARG A 2 -12.29 -8.56 -11.86
N GLN A 3 -13.42 -7.86 -11.86
CA GLN A 3 -13.53 -6.42 -11.58
C GLN A 3 -14.20 -6.11 -10.23
N LYS A 4 -13.95 -6.92 -9.19
CA LYS A 4 -14.55 -6.71 -7.86
C LYS A 4 -13.56 -6.07 -6.91
N VAL A 5 -13.42 -4.74 -6.96
CA VAL A 5 -12.53 -3.95 -6.07
C VAL A 5 -12.83 -4.24 -4.60
N LYS A 6 -14.10 -4.42 -4.24
CA LYS A 6 -14.53 -4.79 -2.88
C LYS A 6 -13.79 -6.03 -2.33
N LEU A 7 -13.60 -7.06 -3.15
CA LEU A 7 -12.92 -8.28 -2.70
C LEU A 7 -11.42 -8.04 -2.50
N ALA A 8 -10.79 -7.25 -3.35
CA ALA A 8 -9.38 -6.87 -3.19
C ALA A 8 -9.18 -6.02 -1.93
N ALA A 9 -10.04 -5.02 -1.69
CA ALA A 9 -9.98 -4.20 -0.48
C ALA A 9 -10.20 -5.04 0.80
N GLN A 10 -11.14 -6.00 0.77
CA GLN A 10 -11.34 -6.92 1.90
C GLN A 10 -10.12 -7.81 2.16
N LEU A 11 -9.49 -8.32 1.09
CA LEU A 11 -8.30 -9.16 1.18
C LEU A 11 -7.14 -8.43 1.85
N PHE A 12 -6.85 -7.21 1.41
CA PHE A 12 -5.72 -6.42 1.90
C PHE A 12 -6.01 -5.65 3.18
N SER A 13 -7.15 -5.87 3.85
CA SER A 13 -7.53 -5.11 5.03
C SER A 13 -6.61 -5.30 6.24
N LYS A 14 -6.49 -4.28 7.09
CA LYS A 14 -5.78 -4.35 8.39
C LYS A 14 -6.26 -5.49 9.29
N SER A 15 -7.54 -5.86 9.22
CA SER A 15 -8.07 -7.02 9.96
C SER A 15 -7.44 -8.34 9.50
N VAL A 16 -7.29 -8.52 8.18
CA VAL A 16 -6.64 -9.73 7.62
C VAL A 16 -5.16 -9.73 7.98
N ALA A 17 -4.47 -8.60 7.86
CA ALA A 17 -3.07 -8.49 8.27
C ALA A 17 -2.87 -8.85 9.75
N THR A 18 -3.73 -8.33 10.63
CA THR A 18 -3.70 -8.62 12.06
C THR A 18 -3.91 -10.10 12.35
N ALA A 19 -4.84 -10.75 11.63
CA ALA A 19 -5.08 -12.18 11.75
C ALA A 19 -3.86 -13.01 11.29
N ILE A 20 -3.19 -12.63 10.19
CA ILE A 20 -1.95 -13.26 9.72
C ILE A 20 -0.85 -13.13 10.78
N SER A 21 -0.63 -11.92 11.30
CA SER A 21 0.36 -11.66 12.35
C SER A 21 0.08 -12.49 13.62
N PHE A 22 -1.17 -12.56 14.05
CA PHE A 22 -1.59 -13.34 15.21
C PHE A 22 -1.37 -14.84 15.01
N ALA A 23 -1.76 -15.39 13.86
CA ALA A 23 -1.58 -16.80 13.54
C ALA A 23 -0.09 -17.16 13.39
N GLY A 24 0.71 -16.29 12.77
CA GLY A 24 2.15 -16.45 12.63
C GLY A 24 2.88 -16.48 13.97
N LYS A 25 2.55 -15.58 14.90
CA LYS A 25 3.09 -15.56 16.28
C LYS A 25 2.74 -16.80 17.11
N ARG A 26 1.69 -17.52 16.73
CA ARG A 26 1.24 -18.76 17.37
C ARG A 26 1.75 -20.01 16.66
N GLU A 27 2.64 -19.85 15.69
CA GLU A 27 3.18 -20.97 14.89
C GLU A 27 2.08 -21.75 14.14
N ALA A 28 0.89 -21.16 13.97
CA ALA A 28 -0.22 -21.76 13.23
C ALA A 28 -0.01 -21.67 11.71
N ILE A 29 0.92 -20.81 11.27
CA ILE A 29 1.37 -20.68 9.88
C ILE A 29 2.79 -21.24 9.80
N THR A 30 2.98 -22.26 8.98
CA THR A 30 4.28 -22.94 8.81
C THR A 30 5.25 -22.19 7.91
N THR A 31 4.77 -21.24 7.10
CA THR A 31 5.61 -20.43 6.21
C THR A 31 6.26 -19.27 6.95
N SER A 32 7.58 -19.09 6.79
CA SER A 32 8.35 -18.08 7.52
C SER A 32 8.10 -16.63 7.10
N ASN A 33 7.44 -16.39 5.96
CA ASN A 33 7.20 -15.05 5.41
C ASN A 33 5.92 -14.37 5.92
N TRP A 34 5.22 -14.96 6.91
CA TRP A 34 3.94 -14.43 7.41
C TRP A 34 4.04 -12.96 7.87
N GLN A 35 5.19 -12.58 8.44
CA GLN A 35 5.42 -11.22 8.92
C GLN A 35 5.43 -10.23 7.74
N HIS A 36 6.22 -10.54 6.72
CA HIS A 36 6.31 -9.72 5.52
C HIS A 36 4.96 -9.60 4.79
N VAL A 37 4.17 -10.67 4.75
CA VAL A 37 2.82 -10.65 4.18
C VAL A 37 1.90 -9.72 4.99
N SER A 38 1.92 -9.82 6.31
CA SER A 38 1.14 -8.94 7.19
C SER A 38 1.51 -7.47 6.98
N GLU A 39 2.80 -7.16 6.93
CA GLU A 39 3.30 -5.79 6.72
C GLU A 39 2.89 -5.26 5.35
N THR A 40 3.01 -6.08 4.30
CA THR A 40 2.57 -5.73 2.94
C THR A 40 1.08 -5.38 2.90
N PHE A 41 0.23 -6.17 3.58
CA PHE A 41 -1.20 -5.92 3.61
C PHE A 41 -1.53 -4.61 4.31
N ILE A 42 -0.86 -4.31 5.44
CA ILE A 42 -1.01 -3.03 6.15
C ILE A 42 -0.61 -1.86 5.24
N THR A 43 0.52 -1.94 4.55
CA THR A 43 0.97 -0.88 3.63
C THR A 43 -0.07 -0.62 2.54
N ILE A 44 -0.65 -1.67 1.95
CA ILE A 44 -1.67 -1.53 0.91
C ILE A 44 -2.97 -0.93 1.48
N ASP A 45 -3.43 -1.37 2.66
CA ASP A 45 -4.65 -0.85 3.30
C ASP A 45 -4.53 0.64 3.63
N GLU A 46 -3.44 1.03 4.28
CA GLU A 46 -3.19 2.41 4.70
C GLU A 46 -3.05 3.34 3.48
N TRP A 47 -2.33 2.90 2.44
CA TRP A 47 -2.21 3.64 1.19
C TRP A 47 -3.56 3.78 0.47
N PHE A 48 -4.35 2.70 0.42
CA PHE A 48 -5.65 2.71 -0.23
C PHE A 48 -6.66 3.59 0.50
N ASP A 49 -6.71 3.54 1.84
CA ASP A 49 -7.57 4.41 2.64
C ASP A 49 -7.12 5.88 2.51
N LEU A 50 -5.81 6.17 2.49
CA LEU A 50 -5.30 7.53 2.29
C LEU A 50 -5.74 8.13 0.95
N LEU A 51 -5.60 7.39 -0.15
CA LEU A 51 -6.00 7.86 -1.48
C LEU A 51 -7.52 7.94 -1.68
N ASN A 52 -8.30 7.31 -0.80
CA ASN A 52 -9.77 7.32 -0.85
C ASN A 52 -10.41 8.08 0.32
N SER A 53 -9.69 8.99 0.97
CA SER A 53 -10.27 9.86 1.99
C SER A 53 -11.32 10.79 1.36
N LEU A 54 -12.57 10.74 1.84
CA LEU A 54 -13.67 11.57 1.32
C LEU A 54 -13.98 12.79 2.19
N GLU A 55 -13.67 12.70 3.47
CA GLU A 55 -13.91 13.74 4.46
C GLU A 55 -12.58 14.12 5.14
N PRO A 56 -12.46 15.32 5.72
CA PRO A 56 -11.23 15.74 6.41
C PRO A 56 -10.75 14.70 7.44
N LYS A 57 -11.68 14.09 8.17
CA LYS A 57 -11.35 13.06 9.15
C LYS A 57 -12.40 11.96 9.14
N THR A 58 -11.96 10.74 8.90
CA THR A 58 -12.78 9.54 9.07
C THR A 58 -12.23 8.68 10.21
N ALA A 59 -12.95 7.61 10.58
CA ALA A 59 -12.44 6.62 11.54
C ALA A 59 -11.21 5.86 11.02
N LYS A 60 -10.97 5.86 9.71
CA LYS A 60 -9.91 5.08 9.04
C LYS A 60 -8.68 5.92 8.72
N CYS A 61 -8.88 7.12 8.19
CA CYS A 61 -7.81 8.00 7.75
C CYS A 61 -8.22 9.48 7.84
N MET A 62 -7.22 10.36 7.89
CA MET A 62 -7.37 11.80 7.67
C MET A 62 -7.08 12.13 6.21
N ALA A 63 -7.73 13.18 5.68
CA ALA A 63 -7.44 13.69 4.35
C ALA A 63 -5.99 14.15 4.22
N TYR A 64 -5.41 13.98 3.02
CA TYR A 64 -4.01 14.31 2.76
C TYR A 64 -3.71 15.79 3.09
N GLY A 65 -2.64 16.02 3.86
CA GLY A 65 -2.22 17.33 4.35
C GLY A 65 -2.47 17.59 5.83
N LEU A 66 -3.45 16.92 6.45
CA LEU A 66 -3.79 17.15 7.87
C LEU A 66 -2.80 16.52 8.86
N ASP A 67 -2.19 15.41 8.46
CA ASP A 67 -1.07 14.79 9.16
C ASP A 67 -0.02 14.39 8.12
N LYS A 68 0.52 15.43 7.46
CA LYS A 68 1.34 15.28 6.27
C LYS A 68 2.57 14.39 6.51
N GLU A 69 3.19 14.51 7.68
CA GLU A 69 4.37 13.71 8.03
C GLU A 69 4.05 12.21 8.03
N GLN A 70 2.99 11.80 8.75
CA GLN A 70 2.57 10.40 8.78
C GLN A 70 2.11 9.93 7.40
N GLN A 71 1.38 10.76 6.66
CA GLN A 71 0.85 10.41 5.35
C GLN A 71 1.96 10.24 4.33
N ASP A 72 2.99 11.08 4.34
CA ASP A 72 4.17 10.92 3.49
C ASP A 72 4.95 9.65 3.83
N GLN A 73 4.99 9.22 5.10
CA GLN A 73 5.56 7.93 5.47
C GLN A 73 4.77 6.75 4.87
N ILE A 74 3.43 6.82 4.82
CA ILE A 74 2.60 5.80 4.15
C ILE A 74 2.94 5.74 2.66
N LEU A 75 3.00 6.91 1.99
CA LEU A 75 3.34 6.98 0.57
C LEU A 75 4.76 6.45 0.30
N ASN A 76 5.75 6.76 1.16
CA ASN A 76 7.12 6.27 1.04
C ASN A 76 7.20 4.74 1.16
N LYS A 77 6.50 4.14 2.13
CA LYS A 77 6.42 2.68 2.28
C LYS A 77 5.83 2.01 1.03
N MET A 78 4.81 2.63 0.43
CA MET A 78 4.24 2.12 -0.81
C MET A 78 5.22 2.27 -1.99
N ASP A 79 5.97 3.37 -2.05
CA ASP A 79 7.01 3.58 -3.06
C ASP A 79 8.10 2.49 -2.94
N GLU A 80 8.61 2.25 -1.72
CA GLU A 80 9.57 1.17 -1.40
C GLU A 80 9.04 -0.21 -1.82
N LEU A 81 7.80 -0.55 -1.42
CA LEU A 81 7.15 -1.80 -1.80
C LEU A 81 7.08 -1.96 -3.32
N MET A 82 6.77 -0.90 -4.07
CA MET A 82 6.73 -0.96 -5.53
C MET A 82 8.12 -1.12 -6.16
N PHE A 83 9.18 -0.59 -5.57
CA PHE A 83 10.54 -0.81 -6.06
C PHE A 83 11.09 -2.21 -5.75
N ASP A 84 10.70 -2.77 -4.61
CA ASP A 84 11.17 -4.05 -4.10
C ASP A 84 10.40 -5.24 -4.69
N MET A 85 9.13 -5.06 -5.03
CA MET A 85 8.29 -6.09 -5.64
C MET A 85 8.68 -6.35 -7.11
N ARG A 86 9.83 -6.98 -7.32
CA ARG A 86 10.32 -7.35 -8.66
C ARG A 86 9.90 -8.78 -8.98
N VAL A 87 8.92 -8.92 -9.87
CA VAL A 87 8.56 -10.22 -10.43
C VAL A 87 9.76 -10.76 -11.22
N HIS A 88 10.25 -11.94 -10.87
CA HIS A 88 11.27 -12.65 -11.64
C HIS A 88 10.68 -13.07 -13.00
N SER A 89 10.73 -12.20 -14.00
CA SER A 89 10.50 -12.58 -15.39
C SER A 89 11.73 -13.35 -15.89
N SER A 90 11.47 -14.46 -16.60
CA SER A 90 12.48 -15.38 -17.12
C SER A 90 13.63 -14.64 -17.83
N LYS A 91 14.85 -15.21 -17.72
CA LYS A 91 16.20 -14.92 -18.30
C LYS A 91 16.49 -13.70 -19.23
N HIS A 92 15.54 -12.95 -19.77
CA HIS A 92 15.77 -11.93 -20.80
C HIS A 92 15.25 -10.52 -20.49
N ASP A 93 14.55 -10.24 -19.38
CA ASP A 93 14.05 -8.87 -19.13
C ASP A 93 14.03 -8.44 -17.65
N ARG A 94 15.16 -8.68 -16.96
CA ARG A 94 15.35 -8.26 -15.57
C ARG A 94 15.78 -6.79 -15.54
N LYS A 95 14.86 -5.86 -15.23
CA LYS A 95 15.13 -4.59 -14.49
C LYS A 95 14.00 -3.56 -14.51
N CYS A 96 13.04 -3.65 -15.43
CA CYS A 96 12.01 -2.61 -15.57
C CYS A 96 10.84 -2.80 -14.61
N LEU A 97 10.34 -1.68 -14.08
CA LEU A 97 9.08 -1.62 -13.34
C LEU A 97 7.92 -1.94 -14.28
N MET A 98 6.99 -2.76 -13.81
CA MET A 98 5.72 -3.04 -14.48
C MET A 98 4.87 -1.76 -14.55
N PRO A 99 3.95 -1.66 -15.54
CA PRO A 99 3.10 -0.49 -15.68
C PRO A 99 2.33 -0.09 -14.41
N PHE A 100 1.82 -1.06 -13.65
CA PHE A 100 1.09 -0.76 -12.40
C PHE A 100 2.00 -0.15 -11.32
N GLN A 101 3.26 -0.61 -11.22
CA GLN A 101 4.25 -0.06 -10.30
C GLN A 101 4.57 1.39 -10.66
N LYS A 102 4.80 1.65 -11.95
CA LYS A 102 5.00 3.03 -12.47
C LYS A 102 3.80 3.91 -12.18
N GLY A 103 2.59 3.39 -12.37
CA GLY A 103 1.34 4.10 -12.08
C GLY A 103 1.24 4.53 -10.62
N ILE A 104 1.48 3.60 -9.69
CA ILE A 104 1.42 3.88 -8.24
C ILE A 104 2.48 4.93 -7.83
N LEU A 105 3.72 4.76 -8.28
CA LEU A 105 4.80 5.73 -8.01
C LEU A 105 4.46 7.12 -8.54
N LEU A 106 3.88 7.19 -9.74
CA LEU A 106 3.43 8.44 -10.32
C LEU A 106 2.30 9.07 -9.51
N THR A 107 1.28 8.30 -9.12
CA THR A 107 0.18 8.76 -8.26
C THR A 107 0.69 9.36 -6.95
N ASN A 108 1.60 8.66 -6.26
CA ASN A 108 2.17 9.13 -5.00
C ASN A 108 2.96 10.43 -5.17
N LYS A 109 3.73 10.56 -6.26
CA LYS A 109 4.45 11.80 -6.57
C LYS A 109 3.48 12.94 -6.92
N SER A 110 2.48 12.66 -7.75
CA SER A 110 1.48 13.65 -8.18
C SER A 110 0.65 14.19 -7.02
N LEU A 111 0.29 13.35 -6.04
CA LEU A 111 -0.44 13.82 -4.84
C LEU A 111 0.39 14.83 -4.03
N ARG A 112 1.65 14.51 -3.76
CA ARG A 112 2.58 15.41 -3.02
C ARG A 112 2.77 16.74 -3.75
N ASN A 113 2.98 16.68 -5.07
CA ASN A 113 3.18 17.86 -5.90
C ASN A 113 1.91 18.73 -5.95
N LEU A 114 0.75 18.12 -6.22
CA LEU A 114 -0.52 18.85 -6.25
C LEU A 114 -0.82 19.56 -4.93
N PHE A 115 -0.51 18.92 -3.81
CA PHE A 115 -0.65 19.56 -2.51
C PHE A 115 0.30 20.74 -2.33
N SER A 116 1.55 20.64 -2.79
CA SER A 116 2.48 21.79 -2.79
C SER A 116 1.91 22.93 -3.63
N ASP A 117 1.52 22.63 -4.87
CA ASP A 117 1.06 23.63 -5.85
C ASP A 117 -0.21 24.39 -5.40
N VAL A 118 -1.07 23.75 -4.59
CA VAL A 118 -2.31 24.37 -4.08
C VAL A 118 -2.09 25.18 -2.79
N ASN A 119 -1.00 24.91 -2.05
CA ASN A 119 -0.68 25.60 -0.80
C ASN A 119 0.43 26.67 -0.94
N ASP A 120 1.01 26.81 -2.14
CA ASP A 120 1.86 27.93 -2.54
C ASP A 120 1.03 29.19 -2.87
#